data_AF-A0A8S3UU22-F1
#
_entry.id   AF-A0A8S3UU22-F1
#
_cell.length_a   1.000
_cell.length_b   1.000
_cell.length_c   1.000
_cell.angle_alpha   90.00
_cell.angle_beta   90.00
_cell.angle_gamma   90.00
#
_symmetry.space_group_name_H-M   'P 1'
#
loop_
_entity.id
_entity.type
_entity.pdbx_description
1 polymer ?
#
loop_
_entity_poly.entity_id
_entity_poly.type
_entity_poly.pdbx_seq_one_letter_code
_entity_poly.pdbx_strand_id
1 'polypeptide(L)'
;MHRNKLMNDTHNVYSTPKEVGIPMIVITFCSIVISTIVLIVLLKTKKGNFFKWKVIDRFSLYTVICDILFYCSQTAYGTHDWLERFLDIDISQLECTIYGVFIMEFQLSQVILNVTTAMYAFTLVMRSRNMPLGKWDAYLLCPAFGIPLVSLTIAAFFNQFERNPVSCLLKEERGFLTSHFLQIDCYSLFH
;
A
#
# COMPACT_ATOMS: atom_id res chain seq x y z
N MET A 1 -36.56 21.82 9.01
CA MET A 1 -36.60 20.47 9.61
C MET A 1 -36.08 19.35 8.70
N HIS A 2 -35.79 19.59 7.42
CA HIS A 2 -35.37 18.53 6.48
C HIS A 2 -33.85 18.29 6.38
N ARG A 3 -33.03 19.22 6.92
CA ARG A 3 -31.56 19.18 6.81
C ARG A 3 -30.88 18.32 7.90
N ASN A 4 -31.55 18.12 9.03
CA ASN A 4 -31.01 17.31 10.14
C ASN A 4 -31.17 15.80 9.92
N LYS A 5 -32.05 15.39 8.99
CA LYS A 5 -32.25 13.97 8.65
C LYS A 5 -31.19 13.45 7.67
N LEU A 6 -30.73 14.29 6.74
CA LEU A 6 -29.63 13.94 5.83
C LEU A 6 -28.29 13.72 6.54
N MET A 7 -28.00 14.50 7.60
CA MET A 7 -26.78 14.31 8.41
C MET A 7 -26.80 13.01 9.23
N ASN A 8 -28.00 12.51 9.56
CA ASN A 8 -28.17 11.27 10.32
C ASN A 8 -28.14 10.02 9.43
N ASP A 9 -28.48 10.15 8.14
CA ASP A 9 -28.41 9.04 7.18
C ASP A 9 -26.99 8.81 6.64
N THR A 10 -26.10 9.81 6.63
CA THR A 10 -24.68 9.60 6.25
C THR A 10 -23.86 8.81 7.27
N HIS A 11 -24.26 8.77 8.55
CA HIS A 11 -23.62 7.93 9.55
C HIS A 11 -24.06 6.45 9.46
N ASN A 12 -25.26 6.17 8.93
CA ASN A 12 -25.81 4.82 8.87
C ASN A 12 -25.43 4.03 7.60
N VAL A 13 -24.95 4.70 6.55
CA VAL A 13 -24.62 4.04 5.27
C VAL A 13 -23.19 3.46 5.24
N TYR A 14 -22.31 3.89 6.13
CA TYR A 14 -20.92 3.39 6.24
C TYR A 14 -20.73 2.34 7.34
N SER A 15 -21.80 1.79 7.89
CA SER A 15 -21.71 0.62 8.77
C SER A 15 -21.49 -0.62 7.91
N THR A 16 -20.22 -0.98 7.66
CA THR A 16 -19.92 -2.36 7.27
C THR A 16 -20.54 -3.28 8.31
N PRO A 17 -21.18 -4.40 7.92
CA PRO A 17 -21.58 -5.40 8.89
C PRO A 17 -20.34 -5.77 9.72
N LYS A 18 -20.50 -5.84 11.05
CA LYS A 18 -19.43 -6.19 12.01
C LYS A 18 -18.63 -7.44 11.59
N GLU A 19 -19.22 -8.26 10.73
CA GLU A 19 -18.69 -9.45 10.12
C GLU A 19 -17.51 -9.24 9.15
N VAL A 20 -17.29 -8.04 8.59
CA VAL A 20 -16.20 -7.82 7.59
C VAL A 20 -14.88 -7.37 8.21
N GLY A 21 -14.91 -6.71 9.38
CA GLY A 21 -13.70 -6.19 10.03
C GLY A 21 -12.79 -7.30 10.57
N ILE A 22 -13.37 -8.28 11.27
CA ILE A 22 -12.64 -9.42 11.86
C ILE A 22 -11.91 -10.26 10.80
N PRO A 23 -12.54 -10.73 9.70
CA PRO A 23 -11.84 -11.52 8.70
C PRO A 23 -10.76 -10.71 7.98
N MET A 24 -10.92 -9.39 7.83
CA MET A 24 -9.88 -8.52 7.27
C MET A 24 -8.64 -8.45 8.17
N ILE A 25 -8.82 -8.30 9.49
CA ILE A 25 -7.70 -8.33 10.45
C ILE A 25 -7.00 -9.70 10.44
N VAL A 26 -7.78 -10.79 10.41
CA VAL A 26 -7.23 -12.15 10.41
C VAL A 26 -6.41 -12.40 9.14
N ILE A 27 -6.95 -12.04 7.97
CA ILE A 27 -6.24 -12.28 6.71
C ILE A 27 -4.97 -11.44 6.60
N THR A 28 -5.01 -10.16 7.00
CA THR A 28 -3.83 -9.29 6.96
C THR A 28 -2.78 -9.74 7.96
N PHE A 29 -3.18 -10.20 9.14
CA PHE A 29 -2.26 -10.77 10.12
C PHE A 29 -1.59 -12.07 9.61
N CYS A 30 -2.36 -12.98 9.02
CA CYS A 30 -1.82 -14.17 8.38
C CYS A 30 -0.83 -13.81 7.26
N SER A 31 -1.13 -12.78 6.46
CA SER A 31 -0.22 -12.28 5.42
C SER A 31 1.09 -11.73 6.01
N ILE A 32 1.05 -11.01 7.15
CA ILE A 32 2.27 -10.58 7.85
C ILE A 32 3.14 -11.78 8.24
N VAL A 33 2.54 -12.82 8.81
CA VAL A 33 3.26 -14.03 9.23
C VAL A 33 3.93 -14.70 8.03
N ILE A 34 3.20 -14.87 6.92
CA ILE A 34 3.73 -15.47 5.70
C ILE A 34 4.87 -14.62 5.13
N SER A 35 4.68 -13.31 4.97
CA SER A 35 5.72 -12.41 4.46
C SER A 35 6.96 -12.37 5.34
N THR A 36 6.79 -12.46 6.67
CA THR A 36 7.90 -12.56 7.61
C THR A 36 8.66 -13.88 7.48
N ILE A 37 7.96 -14.99 7.26
CA ILE A 37 8.60 -16.28 6.98
C ILE A 37 9.42 -16.19 5.69
N VAL A 38 8.86 -15.61 4.62
CA VAL A 38 9.58 -15.40 3.35
C VAL A 38 10.83 -14.53 3.58
N LEU A 39 10.72 -13.45 4.34
CA LEU A 39 11.85 -12.60 4.70
C LEU A 39 12.95 -13.40 5.42
N ILE A 40 12.59 -14.18 6.44
CA ILE A 40 13.54 -15.00 7.20
C ILE A 40 14.21 -16.04 6.30
N VAL A 41 13.46 -16.70 5.41
CA VAL A 41 14.00 -17.66 4.45
C VAL A 41 14.99 -16.98 3.51
N LEU A 42 14.64 -15.83 2.93
CA LEU A 42 15.53 -15.05 2.07
C LEU A 42 16.84 -14.69 2.77
N LEU A 43 16.76 -14.18 4.00
CA LEU A 43 17.93 -13.80 4.80
C LEU A 43 18.79 -15.02 5.19
N LYS A 44 18.18 -16.18 5.45
CA LYS A 44 18.91 -17.41 5.82
C LYS A 44 19.57 -18.08 4.62
N THR A 45 18.91 -18.08 3.46
CA THR A 45 19.40 -18.74 2.25
C THR A 45 20.54 -17.96 1.59
N LYS A 46 20.55 -16.63 1.74
CA LYS A 46 21.56 -15.76 1.12
C LYS A 46 22.63 -15.38 2.14
N LYS A 47 23.83 -15.94 1.97
CA LYS A 47 25.01 -15.62 2.79
C LYS A 47 25.93 -14.64 2.05
N GLY A 48 26.40 -13.60 2.75
CA GLY A 48 27.35 -12.61 2.24
C GLY A 48 26.78 -11.20 2.10
N ASN A 49 27.61 -10.23 1.70
CA ASN A 49 27.22 -8.80 1.63
C ASN A 49 26.00 -8.59 0.71
N PHE A 50 25.00 -7.88 1.23
CA PHE A 50 23.76 -7.51 0.53
C PHE A 50 23.98 -6.97 -0.89
N PHE A 51 24.97 -6.10 -1.06
CA PHE A 51 25.30 -5.49 -2.36
C PHE A 51 25.81 -6.47 -3.43
N LYS A 52 26.24 -7.68 -3.03
CA LYS A 52 26.70 -8.74 -3.94
C LYS A 52 25.58 -9.72 -4.33
N TRP A 53 24.38 -9.58 -3.76
CA TRP A 53 23.26 -10.46 -4.06
C TRP A 53 22.78 -10.27 -5.51
N LYS A 54 22.13 -11.31 -6.06
CA LYS A 54 21.52 -11.20 -7.40
C LYS A 54 20.44 -10.11 -7.36
N VAL A 55 20.32 -9.38 -8.46
CA VAL A 55 19.36 -8.29 -8.62
C VAL A 55 17.93 -8.73 -8.26
N ILE A 56 17.50 -9.89 -8.75
CA ILE A 56 16.16 -10.43 -8.49
C ILE A 56 15.92 -10.77 -7.01
N ASP A 57 16.96 -11.22 -6.29
CA ASP A 57 16.86 -11.50 -4.86
C ASP A 57 16.68 -10.19 -4.07
N ARG A 58 17.32 -9.10 -4.51
CA ARG A 58 17.16 -7.77 -3.89
C ARG A 58 15.77 -7.20 -4.16
N PHE A 59 15.26 -7.33 -5.38
CA PHE A 59 13.88 -6.95 -5.70
C PHE A 59 12.87 -7.71 -4.83
N SER A 60 13.04 -9.02 -4.71
CA SER A 60 12.19 -9.83 -3.85
C SER A 60 12.25 -9.36 -2.38
N LEU A 61 13.44 -8.99 -1.88
CA LEU A 61 13.56 -8.41 -0.54
C LEU A 61 12.78 -7.10 -0.39
N TYR A 62 12.91 -6.17 -1.35
CA TYR A 62 12.20 -4.89 -1.30
C TYR A 62 10.68 -5.07 -1.36
N THR A 63 10.19 -5.96 -2.22
CA THR A 63 8.76 -6.29 -2.31
C THR A 63 8.24 -6.87 -1.01
N VAL A 64 8.96 -7.82 -0.40
CA VAL A 64 8.55 -8.44 0.88
C VAL A 64 8.52 -7.42 2.02
N ILE A 65 9.45 -6.46 2.04
CA ILE A 65 9.41 -5.36 3.01
C ILE A 65 8.17 -4.48 2.79
N CYS A 66 7.83 -4.16 1.54
CA CYS A 66 6.61 -3.41 1.22
C CYS A 66 5.36 -4.17 1.66
N ASP A 67 5.28 -5.48 1.40
CA ASP A 67 4.18 -6.33 1.83
C ASP A 67 3.99 -6.28 3.35
N ILE A 68 5.09 -6.44 4.12
CA ILE A 68 5.02 -6.40 5.58
C ILE A 68 4.50 -5.03 6.04
N LEU A 69 5.02 -3.93 5.50
CA LEU A 69 4.61 -2.58 5.89
C LEU A 69 3.16 -2.28 5.51
N PHE A 70 2.73 -2.72 4.33
CA PHE A 70 1.35 -2.63 3.87
C PHE A 70 0.41 -3.39 4.81
N TYR A 71 0.65 -4.68 5.06
CA TYR A 71 -0.22 -5.48 5.91
C TYR A 71 -0.18 -5.02 7.38
N CYS A 72 0.95 -4.53 7.89
CA CYS A 72 1.03 -3.90 9.21
C CYS A 72 0.13 -2.67 9.29
N SER A 73 0.18 -1.79 8.28
CA SER A 73 -0.65 -0.58 8.23
C SER A 73 -2.13 -0.93 8.14
N GLN A 74 -2.47 -1.94 7.34
CA GLN A 74 -3.84 -2.43 7.18
C GLN A 74 -4.37 -3.09 8.46
N THR A 75 -3.54 -3.88 9.15
CA THR A 75 -3.90 -4.53 10.42
C THR A 75 -4.06 -3.49 11.52
N ALA A 76 -3.20 -2.47 11.57
CA ALA A 76 -3.30 -1.37 12.52
C ALA A 76 -4.60 -0.59 12.30
N TYR A 77 -4.91 -0.21 11.06
CA TYR A 77 -6.18 0.44 10.72
C TYR A 77 -7.38 -0.42 11.12
N GLY A 78 -7.40 -1.69 10.71
CA GLY A 78 -8.51 -2.61 11.03
C GLY A 78 -8.70 -2.82 12.53
N THR A 79 -7.61 -2.90 13.30
CA THR A 79 -7.67 -3.03 14.76
C THR A 79 -8.20 -1.76 15.41
N HIS A 80 -7.79 -0.59 14.91
CA HIS A 80 -8.23 0.71 15.43
C HIS A 80 -9.71 0.96 15.10
N ASP A 81 -10.16 0.68 13.88
CA ASP A 81 -11.58 0.73 13.48
C ASP A 81 -12.43 -0.27 14.29
N TRP A 82 -11.94 -1.48 14.52
CA TRP A 82 -12.65 -2.45 15.37
C TRP A 82 -12.78 -1.96 16.82
N LEU A 83 -11.72 -1.37 17.38
CA LEU A 83 -11.71 -0.85 18.74
C LEU A 83 -12.63 0.38 18.89
N GLU A 84 -12.63 1.29 17.91
CA GLU A 84 -13.55 2.43 17.82
C GLU A 84 -15.00 1.96 17.90
N ARG A 85 -15.38 0.96 17.09
CA ARG A 85 -16.74 0.39 17.11
C ARG A 85 -17.08 -0.32 18.42
N PHE A 86 -16.09 -0.83 19.13
CA PHE A 86 -16.29 -1.53 20.40
C PHE A 86 -16.42 -0.57 21.59
N LEU A 87 -15.67 0.54 21.57
CA LEU A 87 -15.60 1.52 22.65
C LEU A 87 -16.43 2.79 22.40
N ASP A 88 -17.03 2.94 21.21
CA ASP A 88 -17.79 4.12 20.78
C ASP A 88 -16.96 5.43 20.84
N ILE A 89 -15.67 5.33 20.47
CA ILE A 89 -14.72 6.45 20.47
C ILE A 89 -14.45 6.84 19.02
N ASP A 90 -14.90 8.02 18.61
CA ASP A 90 -14.63 8.55 17.27
C ASP A 90 -13.13 8.78 17.05
N ILE A 91 -12.59 8.13 16.02
CA ILE A 91 -11.22 8.38 15.52
C ILE A 91 -11.15 9.76 14.88
N SER A 92 -10.03 10.45 15.12
CA SER A 92 -9.75 11.71 14.43
C SER A 92 -9.50 11.48 12.95
N GLN A 93 -10.04 12.36 12.10
CA GLN A 93 -9.79 12.33 10.65
C GLN A 93 -8.30 12.39 10.28
N LEU A 94 -7.47 12.92 11.19
CA LEU A 94 -6.01 12.89 11.08
C LEU A 94 -5.46 11.45 11.06
N GLU A 95 -5.92 10.58 11.95
CA GLU A 95 -5.41 9.21 12.07
C GLU A 95 -5.81 8.38 10.85
N CYS A 96 -7.05 8.53 10.38
CA CYS A 96 -7.51 7.95 9.12
C CYS A 96 -6.58 8.34 7.96
N THR A 97 -6.29 9.64 7.83
CA THR A 97 -5.41 10.16 6.78
C THR A 97 -4.00 9.57 6.87
N ILE A 98 -3.44 9.44 8.07
CA ILE A 98 -2.11 8.84 8.28
C ILE A 98 -2.10 7.38 7.81
N TYR A 99 -3.06 6.56 8.26
CA TYR A 99 -3.15 5.17 7.82
C TYR A 99 -3.35 5.06 6.31
N GLY A 100 -4.22 5.90 5.73
CA GLY A 100 -4.47 5.94 4.29
C GLY A 100 -3.23 6.27 3.47
N VAL A 101 -2.43 7.24 3.91
CA VAL A 101 -1.15 7.58 3.28
C VAL A 101 -0.21 6.38 3.31
N PHE A 102 -0.02 5.72 4.45
CA PHE A 102 0.88 4.55 4.53
C PHE A 102 0.40 3.37 3.68
N ILE A 103 -0.89 3.04 3.74
CA ILE A 103 -1.47 1.94 2.96
C ILE A 103 -1.25 2.20 1.46
N MET A 104 -1.60 3.40 0.98
CA MET A 104 -1.45 3.76 -0.43
C MET A 104 0.02 3.86 -0.86
N GLU A 105 0.89 4.37 0.02
CA GLU A 105 2.33 4.51 -0.23
C GLU A 105 2.97 3.16 -0.55
N PHE A 106 2.75 2.17 0.32
CA PHE A 106 3.32 0.84 0.16
C PHE A 106 2.69 0.08 -0.99
N GLN A 107 1.37 0.25 -1.21
CA GLN A 107 0.67 -0.34 -2.35
C GLN A 107 1.23 0.17 -3.68
N LEU A 108 1.41 1.48 -3.84
CA LEU A 108 1.93 2.07 -5.08
C LEU A 108 3.40 1.73 -5.29
N SER A 109 4.20 1.77 -4.23
CA SER A 109 5.60 1.36 -4.26
C SER A 109 5.73 -0.11 -4.73
N GLN A 110 4.84 -1.00 -4.26
CA GLN A 110 4.83 -2.39 -4.66
C GLN A 110 4.48 -2.58 -6.15
N VAL A 111 3.51 -1.82 -6.68
CA VAL A 111 3.18 -1.83 -8.11
C VAL A 111 4.40 -1.42 -8.94
N ILE A 112 5.08 -0.33 -8.57
CA ILE A 112 6.29 0.15 -9.28
C ILE A 112 7.41 -0.89 -9.23
N LEU A 113 7.64 -1.53 -8.07
CA LEU A 113 8.63 -2.59 -7.91
C LEU A 113 8.30 -3.82 -8.77
N ASN A 114 7.03 -4.21 -8.85
CA ASN A 114 6.58 -5.34 -9.66
C ASN A 114 6.75 -5.07 -11.15
N VAL A 115 6.36 -3.89 -11.63
CA VAL A 115 6.56 -3.47 -13.02
C VAL A 115 8.05 -3.42 -13.36
N THR A 116 8.89 -2.88 -12.46
CA THR A 116 10.34 -2.86 -12.68
C THR A 116 10.94 -4.27 -12.74
N THR A 117 10.49 -5.16 -11.85
CA THR A 117 10.91 -6.56 -11.84
C THR A 117 10.51 -7.26 -13.14
N ALA A 118 9.32 -6.99 -13.66
CA ALA A 118 8.85 -7.50 -14.95
C ALA A 118 9.69 -6.96 -16.12
N MET A 119 9.98 -5.66 -16.17
CA MET A 119 10.86 -5.07 -17.19
C MET A 119 12.28 -5.65 -17.15
N TYR A 120 12.80 -5.90 -15.95
CA TYR A 120 14.09 -6.55 -15.78
C TYR A 120 14.07 -7.99 -16.32
N ALA A 121 13.05 -8.78 -15.96
CA ALA A 121 12.87 -10.14 -16.46
C ALA A 121 12.75 -10.16 -17.99
N PHE A 122 11.95 -9.25 -18.55
CA PHE A 122 11.79 -9.10 -20.00
C PHE A 122 13.12 -8.78 -20.70
N THR A 123 13.90 -7.83 -20.16
CA THR A 123 15.21 -7.47 -20.73
C THR A 123 16.19 -8.63 -20.66
N LEU A 124 16.15 -9.42 -19.59
CA LEU A 124 17.00 -10.59 -19.41
C LEU A 124 16.65 -11.69 -20.41
N VAL A 125 15.35 -11.95 -20.65
CA VAL A 125 14.88 -12.96 -21.61
C VAL A 125 15.13 -12.51 -23.05
N MET A 126 14.77 -11.28 -23.41
CA MET A 126 14.82 -10.81 -24.81
C MET A 126 16.22 -10.41 -25.26
N ARG A 127 17.05 -9.88 -24.35
CA ARG A 127 18.34 -9.28 -24.70
C ARG A 127 19.53 -10.03 -24.09
N SER A 128 19.30 -11.02 -23.25
CA SER A 128 20.34 -11.73 -22.48
C SER A 128 21.31 -10.78 -21.75
N ARG A 129 20.83 -9.59 -21.40
CA ARG A 129 21.63 -8.54 -20.74
C ARG A 129 21.24 -8.43 -19.28
N ASN A 130 22.24 -8.54 -18.41
CA ASN A 130 22.10 -8.23 -16.99
C ASN A 130 22.20 -6.72 -16.78
N MET A 131 21.19 -6.11 -16.16
CA MET A 131 21.28 -4.71 -15.74
C MET A 131 22.19 -4.58 -14.50
N PRO A 132 23.17 -3.64 -14.50
CA PRO A 132 24.07 -3.45 -13.37
C PRO A 132 23.41 -2.64 -12.25
N LEU A 133 22.39 -3.20 -11.60
CA LEU A 133 21.57 -2.47 -10.63
C LEU A 133 22.26 -2.26 -9.27
N GLY A 134 23.38 -2.92 -8.95
CA GLY A 134 24.03 -2.84 -7.61
C GLY A 134 24.31 -1.44 -7.05
N LYS A 135 24.78 -0.49 -7.86
CA LYS A 135 24.99 0.92 -7.45
C LYS A 135 23.78 1.83 -7.74
N TRP A 136 22.83 1.34 -8.53
CA TRP A 136 21.68 2.08 -9.03
C TRP A 136 20.37 1.68 -8.32
N ASP A 137 20.41 0.75 -7.37
CA ASP A 137 19.28 0.38 -6.52
C ASP A 137 18.66 1.65 -5.88
N ALA A 138 19.48 2.58 -5.39
CA ALA A 138 19.00 3.86 -4.84
C ALA A 138 18.30 4.75 -5.88
N TYR A 139 18.82 4.78 -7.12
CA TYR A 139 18.19 5.54 -8.21
C TYR A 139 16.83 4.97 -8.64
N LEU A 140 16.56 3.71 -8.32
CA LEU A 140 15.27 3.09 -8.56
C LEU A 140 14.34 3.22 -7.35
N LEU A 141 14.84 3.02 -6.14
CA LEU A 141 14.04 3.11 -4.91
C LEU A 141 13.62 4.56 -4.64
N CYS A 142 14.47 5.55 -4.92
CA CYS A 142 14.13 6.96 -4.73
C CYS A 142 12.85 7.39 -5.47
N PRO A 143 12.69 7.14 -6.79
CA PRO A 143 11.42 7.45 -7.46
C PRO A 143 10.29 6.50 -7.05
N ALA A 144 10.58 5.22 -6.80
CA ALA A 144 9.55 4.23 -6.45
C ALA A 144 8.83 4.54 -5.13
N PHE A 145 9.52 5.10 -4.14
CA PHE A 145 8.91 5.54 -2.88
C PHE A 145 8.68 7.06 -2.86
N GLY A 146 9.59 7.85 -3.43
CA GLY A 146 9.49 9.30 -3.37
C GLY A 146 8.30 9.89 -4.13
N ILE A 147 7.98 9.34 -5.32
CA ILE A 147 6.85 9.85 -6.11
C ILE A 147 5.51 9.56 -5.40
N PRO A 148 5.22 8.31 -4.99
CA PRO A 148 4.06 8.04 -4.13
C PRO A 148 4.01 8.94 -2.90
N LEU A 149 5.11 9.07 -2.15
CA LEU A 149 5.11 9.80 -0.88
C LEU A 149 4.74 11.26 -1.06
N VAL A 150 5.37 11.92 -2.04
CA VAL A 150 5.10 13.34 -2.34
C VAL A 150 3.66 13.51 -2.81
N SER A 151 3.18 12.65 -3.71
CA SER A 151 1.82 12.73 -4.25
C SER A 151 0.75 12.53 -3.17
N LEU A 152 0.94 11.54 -2.29
CA LEU A 152 0.01 11.22 -1.20
C LEU A 152 0.06 12.26 -0.08
N THR A 153 1.24 12.82 0.20
CA THR A 153 1.38 13.93 1.16
C THR A 153 0.64 15.17 0.66
N ILE A 154 0.76 15.51 -0.62
CA ILE A 154 0.00 16.60 -1.24
C ILE A 154 -1.51 16.32 -1.14
N ALA A 155 -1.95 15.10 -1.46
CA ALA A 155 -3.36 14.72 -1.33
C ALA A 155 -3.86 14.79 0.12
N ALA A 156 -3.03 14.44 1.10
CA ALA A 156 -3.32 14.56 2.52
C ALA A 156 -3.48 16.02 2.95
N PHE A 157 -2.60 16.92 2.49
CA PHE A 157 -2.72 18.36 2.72
C PHE A 157 -4.03 18.95 2.17
N PHE A 158 -4.54 18.41 1.07
CA PHE A 158 -5.82 18.83 0.49
C PHE A 158 -7.05 18.12 1.08
N ASN A 159 -6.91 17.34 2.16
CA ASN A 159 -7.98 16.55 2.78
C ASN A 159 -8.74 15.68 1.76
N GLN A 160 -8.00 15.06 0.84
CA GLN A 160 -8.57 14.20 -0.20
C GLN A 160 -8.83 12.77 0.27
N PHE A 161 -8.57 12.45 1.55
CA PHE A 161 -8.84 11.14 2.13
C PHE A 161 -10.24 11.09 2.76
N GLU A 162 -10.93 9.98 2.55
CA GLU A 162 -12.23 9.67 3.11
C GLU A 162 -12.23 8.27 3.71
N ARG A 163 -12.98 8.12 4.80
CA ARG A 163 -13.13 6.83 5.48
C ARG A 163 -13.94 5.89 4.59
N ASN A 164 -13.36 4.75 4.24
CA ASN A 164 -14.03 3.65 3.57
C ASN A 164 -14.11 2.46 4.56
N PRO A 165 -15.11 1.56 4.46
CA PRO A 165 -15.24 0.38 5.31
C PRO A 165 -14.01 -0.54 5.41
N VAL A 166 -13.07 -0.47 4.45
CA VAL A 166 -11.88 -1.32 4.41
C VAL A 166 -10.60 -0.56 4.77
N SER A 167 -10.50 0.72 4.41
CA SER A 167 -9.31 1.56 4.62
C SER A 167 -9.66 3.04 4.47
N CYS A 168 -8.76 3.95 4.86
CA CYS A 168 -8.91 5.36 4.52
C CYS A 168 -8.35 5.61 3.11
N LEU A 169 -9.21 5.93 2.14
CA LEU A 169 -8.83 6.01 0.72
C LEU A 169 -9.04 7.41 0.14
N LEU A 170 -8.42 7.67 -1.01
CA LEU A 170 -8.65 8.90 -1.76
C LEU A 170 -10.10 8.98 -2.24
N LYS A 171 -10.68 10.18 -2.17
CA LYS A 171 -12.04 10.47 -2.66
C LYS A 171 -12.15 10.21 -4.14
N GLU A 172 -13.08 9.34 -4.51
CA GLU A 172 -13.31 8.91 -5.89
C GLU A 172 -13.76 10.07 -6.81
N GLU A 173 -14.48 11.07 -6.28
CA GLU A 173 -15.05 12.18 -7.08
C GLU A 173 -14.09 13.37 -7.34
N ARG A 174 -12.90 13.44 -6.72
CA ARG A 174 -11.94 14.55 -6.95
C ARG A 174 -10.60 14.10 -7.52
N GLY A 175 -10.63 12.98 -8.25
CA GLY A 175 -9.44 12.34 -8.78
C GLY A 175 -8.86 12.93 -10.06
N PHE A 176 -9.38 14.00 -10.69
CA PHE A 176 -8.96 14.34 -12.08
C PHE A 176 -7.45 14.62 -12.28
N LEU A 177 -6.71 15.06 -11.24
CA LEU A 177 -5.25 15.26 -11.31
C LEU A 177 -4.43 14.05 -10.81
N THR A 178 -5.01 13.22 -9.94
CA THR A 178 -4.36 12.03 -9.36
C THR A 178 -4.67 10.76 -10.15
N SER A 179 -5.81 10.70 -10.84
CA SER A 179 -6.26 9.59 -11.69
C SER A 179 -5.44 9.49 -12.97
N HIS A 180 -4.91 10.59 -13.50
CA HIS A 180 -4.06 10.51 -14.68
C HIS A 180 -2.68 9.88 -14.40
N PHE A 181 -2.20 9.88 -13.16
CA PHE A 181 -0.99 9.13 -12.78
C PHE A 181 -1.35 7.74 -12.22
N LEU A 182 -2.44 7.62 -11.45
CA LEU A 182 -2.83 6.38 -10.77
C LEU A 182 -3.65 5.39 -11.64
N GLN A 183 -4.38 5.87 -12.64
CA GLN A 183 -5.25 5.04 -13.49
C GLN A 183 -4.55 4.59 -14.77
N ILE A 184 -3.54 5.33 -15.25
CA ILE A 184 -2.73 4.91 -16.41
C ILE A 184 -1.88 3.66 -16.07
N ASP A 185 -1.37 3.55 -14.84
CA ASP A 185 -0.56 2.38 -14.45
C ASP A 185 -1.36 1.13 -14.05
N CYS A 186 -2.63 1.28 -13.67
CA CYS A 186 -3.46 0.14 -13.23
C CYS A 186 -4.36 -0.41 -14.36
N TYR A 187 -4.87 0.44 -15.25
CA TYR A 187 -5.80 0.01 -16.31
C TYR A 187 -5.10 -0.41 -17.61
N SER A 188 -3.91 0.10 -17.91
CA SER A 188 -3.15 -0.28 -19.12
C SER A 188 -2.25 -1.51 -18.95
N LEU A 189 -2.17 -2.10 -17.75
CA LEU A 189 -1.41 -3.34 -17.52
C LEU A 189 -2.27 -4.62 -17.63
N PHE A 190 -3.59 -4.48 -17.74
CA PHE A 190 -4.55 -5.60 -17.77
C PHE A 190 -5.36 -5.68 -19.07
N HIS A 191 -5.01 -4.94 -20.11
CA HIS A 191 -5.67 -5.02 -21.41
C HIS A 191 -4.72 -4.96 -22.60
#